data_AF-A0A9Q1MB55-F1
#
_entry.id   AF-A0A9Q1MB55-F1
#
_cell.length_a   1.000
_cell.length_b   1.000
_cell.length_c   1.000
_cell.angle_alpha   90.00
_cell.angle_beta   90.00
_cell.angle_gamma   90.00
#
_symmetry.space_group_name_H-M   'P 1'
#
loop_
_entity.id
_entity.type
_entity.pdbx_description
1 polymer ?
#
loop_
_entity_poly.entity_id
_entity_poly.type
_entity_poly.pdbx_seq_one_letter_code
_entity_poly.pdbx_strand_id
1 'polypeptide(L)'
;MEGVNGKASGHLFENISSFVRQCIFTVLNVGPVPSHIAFVMDGIRRYSKKQNLLDGDGHRAGFSVLINMLRYCYELGVKYITVYAFSIDNFKRRPEEVVSLMKLMQDKIDELTKEESIVNRLGIRIYFKGNLKLLSDPVRLAAERAMVKTAGNSRAVLSICVAYTSTDGIVHAVQESCEEKWDEIRKPDSIDAEGNFIGPKENGKDKDEHLIGVTNVDRHVHVSLS
;
A
#
# COMPACT_ATOMS: atom_id res chain seq x y z
N MET A 1 -2.60 -30.88 -39.58
CA MET A 1 -3.68 -30.11 -38.92
C MET A 1 -3.75 -30.56 -37.46
N GLU A 2 -2.86 -30.10 -36.58
CA GLU A 2 -2.79 -30.56 -35.16
C GLU A 2 -2.44 -29.42 -34.19
N GLY A 3 -2.99 -28.22 -34.40
CA GLY A 3 -2.61 -27.01 -33.63
C GLY A 3 -3.70 -26.37 -32.76
N VAL A 4 -4.92 -26.90 -32.75
CA VAL A 4 -6.09 -26.18 -32.17
C VAL A 4 -6.52 -26.73 -30.79
N ASN A 5 -6.20 -27.98 -30.47
CA ASN A 5 -6.77 -28.66 -29.29
C ASN A 5 -6.14 -28.25 -27.94
N GLY A 6 -4.93 -27.66 -27.94
CA GLY A 6 -4.24 -27.26 -26.70
C GLY A 6 -4.75 -25.95 -26.07
N LYS A 7 -5.29 -25.02 -26.86
CA LYS A 7 -5.78 -23.72 -26.35
C LYS A 7 -7.16 -23.81 -25.68
N ALA A 8 -8.04 -24.68 -26.20
CA ALA A 8 -9.40 -24.83 -25.68
C ALA A 8 -9.43 -25.47 -24.29
N SER A 9 -8.63 -26.53 -24.07
CA SER A 9 -8.51 -27.20 -22.77
C SER A 9 -7.90 -26.29 -21.70
N GLY A 10 -6.90 -25.47 -22.07
CA GLY A 10 -6.33 -24.47 -21.14
C GLY A 10 -7.35 -23.42 -20.71
N HIS A 11 -8.16 -22.91 -21.65
CA HIS A 11 -9.21 -21.93 -21.35
C HIS A 11 -10.35 -22.52 -20.50
N LEU A 12 -10.70 -23.79 -20.73
CA LEU A 12 -11.69 -24.50 -19.90
C LEU A 12 -11.19 -24.70 -18.48
N PHE A 13 -9.92 -25.10 -18.31
CA PHE A 13 -9.34 -25.33 -17.00
C PHE A 13 -9.19 -24.02 -16.19
N GLU A 14 -8.78 -22.93 -16.84
CA GLU A 14 -8.73 -21.59 -16.24
C GLU A 14 -10.13 -21.09 -15.84
N ASN A 15 -11.15 -21.33 -16.68
CA ASN A 15 -12.53 -20.97 -16.35
C ASN A 15 -13.06 -21.75 -15.14
N ILE A 16 -12.80 -23.06 -15.09
CA ILE A 16 -13.20 -23.92 -13.96
C ILE A 16 -12.49 -23.48 -12.69
N SER A 17 -11.17 -23.25 -12.75
CA SER A 17 -10.38 -22.73 -11.63
C SER A 17 -10.90 -21.39 -11.14
N SER A 18 -11.25 -20.47 -12.05
CA SER A 18 -11.84 -19.19 -11.70
C SER A 18 -13.23 -19.33 -11.09
N PHE A 19 -14.05 -20.26 -11.57
CA PHE A 19 -15.37 -20.53 -11.03
C PHE A 19 -15.29 -21.11 -9.61
N VAL A 20 -14.44 -22.12 -9.40
CA VAL A 20 -14.20 -22.70 -8.07
C VAL A 20 -13.68 -21.63 -7.11
N ARG A 21 -12.74 -20.78 -7.55
CA ARG A 21 -12.25 -19.65 -6.75
C ARG A 21 -13.38 -18.68 -6.39
N GLN A 22 -14.22 -18.31 -7.35
CA GLN A 22 -15.36 -17.42 -7.12
C GLN A 22 -16.32 -18.01 -6.07
N CYS A 23 -16.60 -19.31 -6.14
CA CYS A 23 -17.43 -20.00 -5.15
C CYS A 23 -16.79 -19.97 -3.75
N ILE A 24 -15.49 -20.25 -3.64
CA ILE A 24 -14.76 -20.19 -2.36
C ILE A 24 -14.81 -18.77 -1.78
N PHE A 25 -14.52 -17.75 -2.59
CA PHE A 25 -14.56 -16.36 -2.14
C PHE A 25 -15.97 -15.93 -1.72
N THR A 26 -17.01 -16.40 -2.42
CA THR A 26 -18.41 -16.15 -2.03
C THR A 26 -18.72 -16.76 -0.66
N VAL A 27 -18.27 -17.98 -0.39
CA VAL A 27 -18.44 -18.63 0.92
C VAL A 27 -17.65 -17.91 2.01
N LEU A 28 -16.40 -17.52 1.73
CA LEU A 28 -15.57 -16.78 2.69
C LEU A 28 -16.12 -15.40 3.02
N ASN A 29 -16.75 -14.73 2.04
CA ASN A 29 -17.40 -13.43 2.21
C ASN A 29 -18.68 -13.50 3.07
N VAL A 30 -19.18 -14.70 3.40
CA VAL A 30 -20.24 -14.87 4.42
C VAL A 30 -19.69 -14.59 5.83
N GLY A 31 -18.38 -14.79 6.03
CA GLY A 31 -17.68 -14.46 7.26
C GLY A 31 -17.10 -13.04 7.27
N PRO A 32 -16.51 -12.60 8.39
CA PRO A 32 -15.88 -11.29 8.49
C PRO A 32 -14.63 -11.22 7.59
N VAL A 33 -14.67 -10.35 6.58
CA VAL A 33 -13.54 -10.08 5.69
C VAL A 33 -12.63 -9.01 6.31
N PRO A 34 -11.30 -9.22 6.34
CA PRO A 34 -10.38 -8.20 6.81
C PRO A 34 -10.46 -6.95 5.92
N SER A 35 -10.59 -5.78 6.54
CA SER A 35 -10.61 -4.51 5.81
C SER A 35 -9.23 -4.13 5.29
N HIS A 36 -8.16 -4.59 5.95
CA HIS A 36 -6.77 -4.25 5.64
C HIS A 36 -5.86 -5.48 5.63
N ILE A 37 -5.03 -5.61 4.59
CA ILE A 37 -4.01 -6.66 4.48
C ILE A 37 -2.65 -6.02 4.15
N ALA A 38 -1.61 -6.45 4.85
CA ALA A 38 -0.23 -6.03 4.59
C ALA A 38 0.61 -7.20 4.05
N PHE A 39 1.35 -6.97 2.99
CA PHE A 39 2.25 -7.93 2.36
C PHE A 39 3.71 -7.50 2.52
N VAL A 40 4.53 -8.39 3.07
CA VAL A 40 6.00 -8.26 3.07
C VAL A 40 6.53 -9.19 1.99
N MET A 41 6.98 -8.63 0.87
CA MET A 41 7.47 -9.43 -0.26
C MET A 41 8.92 -9.86 -0.03
N ASP A 42 9.12 -10.88 0.80
CA ASP A 42 10.43 -11.52 0.99
C ASP A 42 10.62 -12.74 0.07
N GLY A 43 11.87 -13.16 -0.15
CA GLY A 43 12.20 -14.40 -0.83
C GLY A 43 12.42 -14.31 -2.34
N ILE A 44 12.21 -13.14 -2.96
CA ILE A 44 12.41 -12.93 -4.41
C ILE A 44 13.82 -13.31 -4.84
N ARG A 45 14.85 -12.96 -4.04
CA ARG A 45 16.25 -13.31 -4.32
C ARG A 45 16.53 -14.81 -4.22
N ARG A 46 15.88 -15.52 -3.27
CA ARG A 46 16.02 -16.98 -3.13
C ARG A 46 15.33 -17.71 -4.29
N TYR A 47 14.17 -17.21 -4.72
CA TYR A 47 13.45 -17.73 -5.88
C TYR A 47 14.25 -17.54 -7.18
N SER A 48 14.80 -16.35 -7.42
CA SER A 48 15.63 -16.08 -8.61
C SER A 48 16.83 -17.03 -8.70
N LYS A 49 17.52 -17.26 -7.57
CA LYS A 49 18.64 -18.21 -7.49
C LYS A 49 18.21 -19.65 -7.75
N LYS A 50 17.05 -20.07 -7.23
CA LYS A 50 16.54 -21.44 -7.43
C LYS A 50 16.14 -21.71 -8.88
N GLN A 51 15.69 -20.68 -9.58
CA GLN A 51 15.19 -20.77 -10.96
C GLN A 51 16.23 -20.37 -12.01
N ASN A 52 17.49 -20.10 -11.64
CA ASN A 52 18.56 -19.62 -12.53
C ASN A 52 18.14 -18.40 -13.38
N LEU A 53 17.30 -17.53 -12.83
CA LEU A 53 16.82 -16.35 -13.51
C LEU A 53 17.90 -15.27 -13.53
N LEU A 54 18.05 -14.60 -14.67
CA LEU A 54 18.94 -13.45 -14.82
C LEU A 54 18.52 -12.32 -13.86
N ASP A 55 19.49 -11.50 -13.44
CA ASP A 55 19.23 -10.35 -12.57
C ASP A 55 18.16 -9.43 -13.19
N GLY A 56 16.99 -9.33 -12.53
CA GLY A 56 15.82 -8.57 -12.99
C GLY A 56 14.57 -9.39 -13.26
N ASP A 57 14.70 -10.65 -13.70
CA ASP A 57 13.54 -11.51 -14.01
C ASP A 57 12.79 -11.95 -12.75
N GLY A 58 13.51 -12.18 -11.65
CA GLY A 58 12.91 -12.47 -10.35
C GLY A 58 12.01 -11.32 -9.86
N HIS A 59 12.37 -10.07 -10.14
CA HIS A 59 11.55 -8.92 -9.76
C HIS A 59 10.32 -8.76 -10.64
N ARG A 60 10.40 -9.09 -11.94
CA ARG A 60 9.23 -9.14 -12.82
C ARG A 60 8.23 -10.18 -12.32
N ALA A 61 8.72 -11.37 -11.94
CA ALA A 61 7.87 -12.41 -11.34
C ALA A 61 7.21 -11.92 -10.04
N GLY A 62 7.97 -11.25 -9.16
CA GLY A 62 7.44 -10.66 -7.93
C GLY A 62 6.33 -9.63 -8.19
N PHE A 63 6.50 -8.78 -9.21
CA PHE A 63 5.48 -7.82 -9.61
C PHE A 63 4.21 -8.51 -10.13
N SER A 64 4.33 -9.54 -10.97
CA SER A 64 3.17 -10.31 -11.44
C SER A 64 2.41 -10.98 -10.30
N VAL A 65 3.12 -11.49 -9.28
CA VAL A 65 2.50 -12.04 -8.06
C VAL A 65 1.74 -10.95 -7.31
N LEU A 66 2.33 -9.76 -7.16
CA LEU A 66 1.67 -8.62 -6.53
C LEU A 66 0.36 -8.27 -7.26
N ILE A 67 0.37 -8.16 -8.59
CA ILE A 67 -0.84 -7.88 -9.37
C ILE A 67 -1.93 -8.92 -9.14
N ASN A 68 -1.57 -10.21 -9.11
CA ASN A 68 -2.53 -11.27 -8.82
C ASN A 68 -3.08 -11.18 -7.39
N MET A 69 -2.24 -10.89 -6.40
CA MET A 69 -2.68 -10.69 -5.01
C MET A 69 -3.63 -9.51 -4.87
N LEU A 70 -3.35 -8.38 -5.53
CA LEU A 70 -4.24 -7.22 -5.57
C LEU A 70 -5.61 -7.59 -6.15
N ARG A 71 -5.61 -8.37 -7.24
CA ARG A 71 -6.86 -8.86 -7.85
C ARG A 71 -7.66 -9.73 -6.88
N TYR A 72 -7.01 -10.64 -6.16
CA TYR A 72 -7.69 -11.49 -5.17
C TYR A 72 -8.21 -10.71 -3.97
N CYS A 73 -7.43 -9.79 -3.43
CA CYS A 73 -7.87 -8.91 -2.35
C CYS A 73 -9.10 -8.10 -2.76
N TYR A 74 -9.10 -7.61 -4.00
CA TYR A 74 -10.24 -6.91 -4.56
C TYR A 74 -11.46 -7.83 -4.76
N GLU A 75 -11.28 -9.04 -5.31
CA GLU A 75 -12.37 -10.04 -5.46
C GLU A 75 -12.98 -10.42 -4.09
N LEU A 76 -12.17 -10.41 -3.04
CA LEU A 76 -12.59 -10.63 -1.65
C LEU A 76 -13.22 -9.38 -0.99
N GLY A 77 -13.16 -8.20 -1.61
CA GLY A 77 -13.71 -6.96 -1.05
C GLY A 77 -12.83 -6.26 -0.02
N VAL A 78 -11.53 -6.58 0.03
CA VAL A 78 -10.55 -5.90 0.89
C VAL A 78 -10.34 -4.46 0.39
N LYS A 79 -10.52 -3.49 1.28
CA LYS A 79 -10.47 -2.06 0.94
C LYS A 79 -9.06 -1.49 0.99
N TYR A 80 -8.23 -1.92 1.93
CA TYR A 80 -6.90 -1.37 2.14
C TYR A 80 -5.86 -2.47 1.96
N ILE A 81 -4.82 -2.17 1.19
CA ILE A 81 -3.72 -3.08 0.93
C ILE A 81 -2.42 -2.32 1.15
N THR A 82 -1.50 -2.89 1.91
CA THR A 82 -0.17 -2.32 2.10
C THR A 82 0.88 -3.29 1.61
N VAL A 83 1.85 -2.80 0.86
CA VAL A 83 2.91 -3.63 0.27
C VAL A 83 4.25 -3.02 0.61
N TYR A 84 5.12 -3.84 1.20
CA TYR A 84 6.50 -3.45 1.47
C TYR A 84 7.36 -3.76 0.25
N ALA A 85 7.67 -2.73 -0.53
CA ALA A 85 8.36 -2.88 -1.81
C ALA A 85 9.87 -2.66 -1.73
N PHE A 86 10.33 -1.76 -0.85
CA PHE A 86 11.76 -1.41 -0.75
C PHE A 86 12.13 -0.87 0.63
N SER A 87 13.10 -1.51 1.30
CA SER A 87 13.59 -1.05 2.61
C SER A 87 14.73 -0.05 2.50
N ILE A 88 14.93 0.77 3.53
CA ILE A 88 16.13 1.65 3.59
C ILE A 88 17.42 0.81 3.63
N ASP A 89 17.38 -0.38 4.24
CA ASP A 89 18.53 -1.29 4.22
C ASP A 89 18.90 -1.76 2.80
N ASN A 90 18.00 -1.65 1.82
CA ASN A 90 18.33 -1.95 0.44
C ASN A 90 19.27 -0.92 -0.20
N PHE A 91 19.39 0.29 0.34
CA PHE A 91 20.39 1.26 -0.10
C PHE A 91 21.82 0.90 0.34
N LYS A 92 22.00 0.01 1.33
CA LYS A 92 23.32 -0.47 1.77
C LYS A 92 23.97 -1.47 0.80
N ARG A 93 23.28 -1.81 -0.29
CA ARG A 93 23.77 -2.74 -1.33
C ARG A 93 24.76 -2.03 -2.25
N ARG A 94 25.38 -2.80 -3.16
CA ARG A 94 26.35 -2.25 -4.12
C ARG A 94 25.69 -1.17 -4.99
N PRO A 95 26.37 -0.06 -5.31
CA PRO A 95 25.77 1.06 -6.05
C PRO A 95 25.10 0.65 -7.38
N GLU A 96 25.72 -0.25 -8.13
CA GLU A 96 25.19 -0.79 -9.39
C GLU A 96 23.83 -1.51 -9.20
N GLU A 97 23.68 -2.26 -8.10
CA GLU A 97 22.45 -2.96 -7.77
C GLU A 97 21.35 -1.96 -7.39
N VAL A 98 21.70 -0.91 -6.65
CA VAL A 98 20.75 0.16 -6.27
C VAL A 98 20.23 0.88 -7.52
N VAL A 99 21.11 1.21 -8.47
CA VAL A 99 20.69 1.86 -9.75
C VAL A 99 19.73 0.96 -10.53
N SER A 100 20.03 -0.33 -10.64
CA SER A 100 19.14 -1.30 -11.31
C SER A 100 17.78 -1.41 -10.63
N LEU A 101 17.75 -1.46 -9.29
CA LEU A 101 16.51 -1.50 -8.51
C LEU A 101 15.68 -0.22 -8.67
N MET A 102 16.31 0.96 -8.70
CA MET A 102 15.62 2.22 -8.95
C MET A 102 14.99 2.27 -10.34
N LYS A 103 15.73 1.86 -11.37
CA LYS A 103 15.21 1.78 -12.74
C LYS A 103 14.00 0.84 -12.83
N LEU A 104 14.13 -0.34 -12.24
CA LEU A 104 13.04 -1.31 -12.17
C LEU A 104 11.81 -0.75 -11.41
N MET A 105 12.02 -0.05 -10.30
CA MET A 105 10.94 0.58 -9.55
C MET A 105 10.22 1.61 -10.42
N GLN A 106 10.97 2.47 -11.11
CA GLN A 106 10.41 3.44 -12.06
C GLN A 106 9.55 2.74 -13.12
N ASP A 107 10.10 1.72 -13.80
CA ASP A 107 9.41 0.97 -14.85
C ASP A 107 8.08 0.37 -14.33
N LYS A 108 8.06 -0.12 -13.09
CA LYS A 108 6.85 -0.70 -12.48
C LYS A 108 5.83 0.34 -12.06
N ILE A 109 6.26 1.49 -11.55
CA ILE A 109 5.34 2.60 -11.24
C ILE A 109 4.70 3.10 -12.55
N ASP A 110 5.50 3.28 -13.60
CA ASP A 110 4.98 3.70 -14.90
C ASP A 110 4.03 2.65 -15.49
N GLU A 111 4.29 1.35 -15.31
CA GLU A 111 3.37 0.26 -15.69
C GLU A 111 2.04 0.32 -14.93
N LEU A 112 2.06 0.58 -13.63
CA LEU A 112 0.86 0.73 -12.79
C LEU A 112 0.02 1.97 -13.13
N THR A 113 0.60 2.97 -13.80
CA THR A 113 -0.07 4.24 -14.12
C THR A 113 -0.51 4.37 -15.58
N LYS A 114 -0.33 3.31 -16.38
CA LYS A 114 -0.91 3.22 -17.73
C LYS A 114 -2.44 3.23 -17.63
N GLU A 115 -3.11 3.80 -18.63
CA GLU A 115 -4.58 3.88 -18.66
C GLU A 115 -5.24 2.49 -18.56
N GLU A 116 -4.69 1.52 -19.30
CA GLU A 116 -5.15 0.12 -19.32
C GLU A 116 -4.71 -0.70 -18.09
N SER A 117 -4.04 -0.07 -17.12
CA SER A 117 -3.56 -0.77 -15.93
C SER A 117 -4.70 -1.36 -15.11
N ILE A 118 -4.39 -2.45 -14.42
CA ILE A 118 -5.32 -3.07 -13.47
C ILE A 118 -5.74 -2.08 -12.36
N VAL A 119 -4.88 -1.13 -12.01
CA VAL A 119 -5.12 -0.10 -10.99
C VAL A 119 -6.32 0.76 -11.39
N ASN A 120 -6.33 1.29 -12.61
CA ASN A 120 -7.45 2.09 -13.10
C ASN A 120 -8.70 1.25 -13.31
N ARG A 121 -8.56 0.04 -13.88
CA ARG A 121 -9.70 -0.87 -14.10
C ARG A 121 -10.40 -1.28 -12.80
N LEU A 122 -9.64 -1.48 -11.73
CA LEU A 122 -10.17 -1.83 -10.41
C LEU A 122 -10.50 -0.60 -9.54
N GLY A 123 -10.23 0.62 -10.02
CA GLY A 123 -10.44 1.85 -9.27
C GLY A 123 -9.61 1.89 -7.97
N ILE A 124 -8.34 1.50 -8.05
CA ILE A 124 -7.41 1.49 -6.92
C ILE A 124 -6.70 2.85 -6.83
N ARG A 125 -6.73 3.45 -5.64
CA ARG A 125 -5.96 4.64 -5.30
C ARG A 125 -4.59 4.24 -4.77
N ILE A 126 -3.51 4.80 -5.33
CA ILE A 126 -2.15 4.48 -4.91
C ILE A 126 -1.60 5.57 -3.99
N TYR A 127 -0.91 5.15 -2.94
CA TYR A 127 -0.10 5.99 -2.08
C TYR A 127 1.30 5.40 -1.96
N PHE A 128 2.32 6.25 -1.99
CA PHE A 128 3.69 5.86 -1.63
C PHE A 128 3.98 6.37 -0.21
N LYS A 129 4.43 5.47 0.66
CA LYS A 129 4.76 5.77 2.06
C LYS A 129 6.24 5.53 2.32
N GLY A 130 6.87 6.43 3.09
CA GLY A 130 8.30 6.37 3.46
C GLY A 130 9.07 7.59 2.97
N ASN A 131 10.40 7.54 3.05
CA ASN A 131 11.24 8.69 2.74
C ASN A 131 11.53 8.80 1.23
N LEU A 132 10.60 9.42 0.49
CA LEU A 132 10.72 9.62 -0.96
C LEU A 132 11.93 10.47 -1.37
N LYS A 133 12.50 11.27 -0.46
CA LYS A 133 13.70 12.09 -0.71
C LYS A 133 14.96 11.24 -0.91
N LEU A 134 14.95 9.98 -0.44
CA LEU A 134 16.04 9.02 -0.65
C LEU A 134 15.98 8.34 -2.02
N LEU A 135 14.86 8.46 -2.74
CA LEU A 135 14.71 7.90 -4.08
C LEU A 135 15.38 8.81 -5.11
N SER A 136 15.79 8.24 -6.24
CA SER A 136 16.24 9.04 -7.36
C SER A 136 15.10 9.90 -7.91
N ASP A 137 15.42 11.10 -8.42
CA ASP A 137 14.42 12.04 -8.95
C ASP A 137 13.44 11.41 -9.96
N PRO A 138 13.87 10.56 -10.91
CA PRO A 138 12.95 9.91 -11.84
C PRO A 138 11.90 9.03 -11.15
N VAL A 139 12.31 8.30 -10.11
CA VAL A 139 11.43 7.41 -9.34
C VAL A 139 10.47 8.22 -8.48
N ARG A 140 10.98 9.26 -7.79
CA ARG A 140 10.15 10.15 -6.97
C ARG A 140 9.08 10.83 -7.81
N LEU A 141 9.45 11.39 -8.97
CA LEU A 141 8.51 12.02 -9.88
C LEU A 141 7.49 11.00 -10.45
N ALA A 142 7.89 9.76 -10.70
CA ALA A 142 6.97 8.70 -11.11
C ALA A 142 5.95 8.38 -10.02
N ALA A 143 6.40 8.26 -8.76
CA ALA A 143 5.54 8.03 -7.61
C ALA A 143 4.53 9.18 -7.41
N GLU A 144 4.97 10.43 -7.49
CA GLU A 144 4.11 11.62 -7.39
C GLU A 144 3.05 11.63 -8.51
N ARG A 145 3.44 11.40 -9.77
CA ARG A 145 2.50 11.28 -10.89
C ARG A 145 1.47 10.17 -10.67
N ALA A 146 1.89 9.03 -10.11
CA ALA A 146 0.99 7.92 -9.83
C ALA A 146 -0.07 8.27 -8.79
N MET A 147 0.31 8.96 -7.71
CA MET A 147 -0.63 9.41 -6.68
C MET A 147 -1.64 10.40 -7.24
N VAL A 148 -1.19 11.36 -8.07
CA VAL A 148 -2.09 12.33 -8.72
C VAL A 148 -3.06 11.64 -9.68
N LYS A 149 -2.55 10.76 -10.56
CA LYS A 149 -3.38 10.04 -11.54
C LYS A 149 -4.45 9.18 -10.90
N THR A 150 -4.15 8.58 -9.75
CA THR A 150 -5.06 7.66 -9.06
C THR A 150 -5.86 8.34 -7.94
N ALA A 151 -5.74 9.65 -7.77
CA ALA A 151 -6.39 10.38 -6.68
C ALA A 151 -7.93 10.31 -6.72
N GLY A 152 -8.51 10.20 -7.92
CA GLY A 152 -9.97 10.07 -8.11
C GLY A 152 -10.52 8.67 -7.84
N ASN A 153 -9.65 7.67 -7.62
CA ASN A 153 -10.06 6.31 -7.36
C ASN A 153 -10.49 6.15 -5.90
N SER A 154 -11.55 5.36 -5.64
CA SER A 154 -12.13 5.21 -4.29
C SER A 154 -12.51 3.78 -3.92
N ARG A 155 -12.34 2.80 -4.83
CA ARG A 155 -12.81 1.43 -4.59
C ARG A 155 -11.91 0.67 -3.64
N ALA A 156 -10.60 0.88 -3.74
CA ALA A 156 -9.60 0.31 -2.85
C ALA A 156 -8.37 1.22 -2.77
N VAL A 157 -7.59 1.07 -1.72
CA VAL A 157 -6.38 1.86 -1.45
C VAL A 157 -5.17 0.92 -1.40
N LEU A 158 -4.17 1.20 -2.22
CA LEU A 158 -2.88 0.53 -2.23
C LEU A 158 -1.80 1.46 -1.68
N SER A 159 -1.29 1.16 -0.49
CA SER A 159 -0.12 1.82 0.10
C SER A 159 1.15 1.04 -0.22
N ILE A 160 2.09 1.65 -0.91
CA ILE A 160 3.38 1.07 -1.28
C ILE A 160 4.45 1.71 -0.39
N CYS A 161 5.02 0.92 0.51
CA CYS A 161 6.10 1.37 1.38
C CYS A 161 7.44 1.26 0.63
N VAL A 162 8.08 2.42 0.44
CA VAL A 162 9.37 2.58 -0.25
C VAL A 162 10.31 3.40 0.62
N ALA A 163 11.58 2.99 0.69
CA ALA A 163 12.54 3.63 1.59
C ALA A 163 11.95 3.78 3.00
N TYR A 164 11.39 2.68 3.52
CA TYR A 164 10.71 2.65 4.81
C TYR A 164 11.47 1.73 5.78
N THR A 165 11.63 2.10 7.04
CA THR A 165 11.98 1.16 8.12
C THR A 165 10.85 1.08 9.14
N SER A 166 10.73 -0.07 9.81
CA SER A 166 9.77 -0.25 10.91
C SER A 166 9.96 0.80 12.01
N THR A 167 11.20 1.23 12.24
CA THR A 167 11.58 2.30 13.16
C THR A 167 11.12 3.68 12.69
N ASP A 168 11.23 4.01 11.39
CA ASP A 168 10.74 5.30 10.87
C ASP A 168 9.23 5.42 11.02
N GLY A 169 8.49 4.31 10.89
CA GLY A 169 7.05 4.30 11.15
C GLY A 169 6.68 4.70 12.57
N ILE A 170 7.42 4.18 13.56
CA ILE A 170 7.23 4.51 14.97
C ILE A 170 7.63 5.96 15.24
N VAL A 171 8.78 6.40 14.72
CA VAL A 171 9.26 7.78 14.88
C VAL A 171 8.27 8.78 14.28
N HIS A 172 7.77 8.51 13.07
CA HIS A 172 6.77 9.37 12.42
C HIS A 172 5.46 9.40 13.20
N ALA A 173 4.96 8.26 13.68
CA ALA A 173 3.74 8.23 14.49
C ALA A 173 3.91 8.97 15.83
N VAL A 174 5.09 8.91 16.44
CA VAL A 174 5.41 9.67 17.66
C VAL A 174 5.52 11.16 17.36
N GLN A 175 6.13 11.56 16.23
CA GLN A 175 6.19 12.96 15.81
C GLN A 175 4.79 13.52 15.52
N GLU A 176 3.96 12.78 14.78
CA GLU A 176 2.58 13.14 14.47
C GLU A 176 1.75 13.29 15.76
N SER A 177 1.85 12.34 16.70
CA SER A 177 1.17 12.46 17.99
C SER A 177 1.67 13.66 18.82
N CYS A 178 2.95 14.00 18.73
CA CYS A 178 3.49 15.20 19.37
C CYS A 178 2.96 16.48 18.71
N GLU A 179 2.90 16.53 17.38
CA GLU A 179 2.40 17.67 16.60
C GLU A 179 0.90 17.88 16.80
N GLU A 180 0.09 16.82 16.79
CA GLU A 180 -1.35 16.88 17.11
C GLU A 180 -1.58 17.47 18.50
N LYS A 181 -0.82 17.01 19.50
CA LYS A 181 -0.88 17.59 20.86
C LYS A 181 -0.37 19.02 20.90
N TRP A 182 0.67 19.36 20.15
CA TRP A 182 1.19 20.72 20.10
C TRP A 182 0.19 21.69 19.47
N ASP A 183 -0.55 21.27 18.44
CA ASP A 183 -1.60 22.05 17.80
C ASP A 183 -2.87 22.15 18.65
N GLU A 184 -3.19 21.11 19.44
CA GLU A 184 -4.26 21.16 20.44
C GLU A 184 -3.93 22.14 21.57
N ILE A 185 -2.68 22.19 22.03
CA ILE A 185 -2.19 23.18 23.01
C ILE A 185 -2.14 24.60 22.41
N ARG A 186 -1.94 24.72 21.09
CA ARG A 186 -1.78 26.01 20.41
C ARG A 186 -3.09 26.65 19.98
N LYS A 187 -4.19 25.91 19.92
CA LYS A 187 -5.54 26.51 19.90
C LYS A 187 -5.77 27.13 21.27
N PRO A 188 -5.69 28.46 21.42
CA PRO A 188 -6.03 29.06 22.69
C PRO A 188 -7.51 28.74 22.91
N ASP A 189 -7.84 28.18 24.09
CA ASP A 189 -9.18 28.29 24.62
C ASP A 189 -9.63 29.74 24.41
N SER A 190 -10.73 29.92 23.70
CA SER A 190 -11.30 31.22 23.41
C SER A 190 -11.35 32.02 24.71
N ILE A 191 -10.56 33.09 24.80
CA ILE A 191 -10.57 34.01 25.93
C ILE A 191 -11.96 34.65 25.95
N ASP A 192 -12.73 34.38 27.00
CA ASP A 192 -13.95 35.07 27.33
C ASP A 192 -13.65 36.50 27.81
N ALA A 193 -14.59 37.42 27.54
CA ALA A 193 -14.42 38.89 27.65
C ALA A 193 -14.14 39.42 29.08
N GLU A 194 -13.90 38.55 30.04
CA GLU A 194 -13.62 38.86 31.45
C GLU A 194 -12.22 38.40 31.91
N GLY A 195 -11.39 37.84 31.01
CA GLY A 195 -9.95 37.64 31.27
C GLY A 195 -9.61 36.56 32.30
N ASN A 196 -10.48 35.58 32.51
CA ASN A 196 -10.20 34.44 33.40
C ASN A 196 -9.78 33.19 32.61
N PHE A 197 -8.72 32.53 33.09
CA PHE A 197 -8.30 31.23 32.59
C PHE A 197 -9.28 30.15 33.10
N ILE A 198 -10.15 29.64 32.22
CA ILE A 198 -10.90 28.43 32.50
C ILE A 198 -9.99 27.25 32.16
N GLY A 199 -9.35 26.66 33.18
CA GLY A 199 -8.61 25.41 33.01
C GLY A 199 -9.52 24.30 32.46
N PRO A 200 -8.95 23.29 31.78
CA PRO A 200 -9.73 22.26 31.11
C PRO A 200 -10.62 21.56 32.13
N LYS A 201 -11.94 21.57 31.88
CA LYS A 201 -12.91 20.82 32.66
C LYS A 201 -12.59 19.33 32.51
N GLU A 202 -12.10 18.70 33.57
CA GLU A 202 -12.09 17.25 33.71
C GLU A 202 -13.54 16.76 33.71
N ASN A 203 -14.06 16.42 32.52
CA ASN A 203 -15.26 15.62 32.41
C ASN A 203 -14.87 14.16 32.63
N GLY A 204 -15.02 13.71 33.88
CA GLY A 204 -15.04 12.30 34.21
C GLY A 204 -16.27 11.62 33.59
N LYS A 205 -16.04 10.88 32.50
CA LYS A 205 -16.79 9.69 32.05
C LYS A 205 -16.09 9.12 30.82
N ASP A 206 -16.25 7.82 30.64
CA ASP A 206 -15.73 6.98 29.56
C ASP A 206 -14.30 6.42 29.78
N LYS A 207 -14.22 5.55 30.79
CA LYS A 207 -13.37 4.35 30.68
C LYS A 207 -14.07 3.41 29.71
N ASP A 208 -13.30 2.82 28.80
CA ASP A 208 -13.70 1.88 27.73
C ASP A 208 -14.15 2.55 26.42
N GLU A 209 -13.17 2.94 25.59
CA GLU A 209 -13.17 2.71 24.13
C GLU A 209 -11.92 3.34 23.48
N HIS A 210 -10.73 2.82 23.81
CA HIS A 210 -9.57 2.96 22.93
C HIS A 210 -9.57 1.82 21.89
N LEU A 211 -10.72 1.60 21.26
CA LEU A 211 -10.81 0.78 20.05
C LEU A 211 -10.44 1.70 18.90
N ILE A 212 -9.28 1.45 18.28
CA ILE A 212 -8.90 2.11 17.03
C ILE A 212 -9.94 1.71 15.98
N GLY A 213 -10.99 2.52 15.86
CA GLY A 213 -12.05 2.31 14.89
C GLY A 213 -11.51 2.40 13.47
N VAL A 214 -12.11 1.67 12.54
CA VAL A 214 -11.73 1.66 11.11
C VAL A 214 -11.77 3.08 10.50
N THR A 215 -12.56 3.98 11.06
CA THR A 215 -12.61 5.41 10.72
C THR A 215 -11.31 6.17 11.03
N ASN A 216 -10.49 5.70 11.97
CA ASN A 216 -9.16 6.27 12.26
C ASN A 216 -8.10 5.87 11.24
N VAL A 217 -8.28 4.78 10.48
CA VAL A 217 -7.31 4.39 9.44
C VAL A 217 -7.37 5.35 8.27
N ASP A 218 -8.56 5.79 7.85
CA ASP A 218 -8.71 6.80 6.80
C ASP A 218 -8.08 8.14 7.22
N ARG A 219 -8.21 8.53 8.51
CA ARG A 219 -7.59 9.76 9.03
C ARG A 219 -6.06 9.64 9.09
N HIS A 220 -5.50 8.56 9.64
CA HIS A 220 -4.03 8.38 9.69
C HIS A 220 -3.39 8.11 8.32
N VAL A 221 -4.14 7.59 7.33
CA VAL A 221 -3.66 7.53 5.94
C VAL A 221 -3.64 8.93 5.31
N HIS A 222 -4.55 9.81 5.70
CA HIS A 222 -4.68 11.17 5.17
C HIS A 222 -3.76 12.19 5.85
N VAL A 223 -3.46 12.04 7.15
CA VAL A 223 -2.64 13.00 7.92
C VAL A 223 -1.14 12.81 7.70
N SER A 224 -0.66 11.62 7.33
CA SER A 224 0.73 11.41 6.86
C SER A 224 1.07 12.09 5.51
N LEU A 225 0.22 13.00 5.00
CA LEU A 225 0.33 13.67 3.69
C LEU A 225 0.38 15.20 3.77
N SER A 226 0.46 15.80 4.97
CA SER A 226 0.63 17.25 5.13
C SER A 226 2.06 17.62 5.51
#